data_AF-A0AAU5KEC5-F1
#
_entry.id   AF-A0AAU5KEC5-F1
#
_cell.length_a   1.000
_cell.length_b   1.000
_cell.length_c   1.000
_cell.angle_alpha   90.00
_cell.angle_beta   90.00
_cell.angle_gamma   90.00
#
_symmetry.space_group_name_H-M   'P 1'
#
loop_
_entity.id
_entity.type
_entity.pdbx_description
1 polymer ?
#
loop_
_entity_poly.entity_id
_entity_poly.type
_entity_poly.pdbx_seq_one_letter_code
_entity_poly.pdbx_strand_id
1 'polypeptide(L)'
;MRISLSLLPSFSCRSGLDVHTISPAGQRILAAAALEDGPISRDVLTTRLWPDLTASRASARLRQGLWRLNRSVPGGGLLTVSSTSVALADDVHLDYRAATDLYDTWACQGIPHGELRKSARPWCSYFKHPLLAGWDEEWLTPGQEQWDTRRLRALEDLSRACLDAGELLLATEVADTAAEVDPLREGPRRIAIEAMVRAGEIATAHRRYQQFEQQLDDELGIRPSPATSALLRTPARLVAV
;
A
#
# COMPACT_ATOMS: atom_id res chain seq x y z
N MET A 1 1.80 10.92 24.43
CA MET A 1 1.45 9.52 24.08
C MET A 1 1.12 9.54 22.60
N ARG A 2 1.86 8.83 21.74
CA ARG A 2 1.65 8.93 20.29
C ARG A 2 0.54 7.97 19.88
N ILE A 3 -0.50 8.48 19.24
CA ILE A 3 -1.59 7.67 18.71
C ILE A 3 -1.19 7.16 17.33
N SER A 4 -1.45 5.88 17.06
CA SER A 4 -1.25 5.27 15.76
C SER A 4 -2.59 4.80 15.19
N LEU A 5 -2.88 5.25 13.97
CA LEU A 5 -4.00 4.80 13.15
C LEU A 5 -3.44 3.92 12.03
N SER A 6 -3.99 2.72 11.90
CA SER A 6 -3.69 1.82 10.79
C SER A 6 -4.89 1.70 9.87
N LEU A 7 -4.66 1.82 8.57
CA LEU A 7 -5.61 1.54 7.49
C LEU A 7 -5.10 0.41 6.58
N LEU A 8 -3.87 -0.08 6.76
CA LEU A 8 -3.23 -1.11 5.94
C LEU A 8 -2.97 -2.39 6.76
N PRO A 9 -3.66 -3.53 6.54
CA PRO A 9 -4.81 -3.70 5.66
C PRO A 9 -6.15 -3.32 6.29
N SER A 10 -6.19 -3.02 7.58
CA SER A 10 -7.45 -2.94 8.33
C SER A 10 -7.43 -1.79 9.31
N PHE A 11 -8.62 -1.27 9.63
CA PHE A 11 -8.77 -0.19 10.59
C PHE A 11 -8.31 -0.65 11.98
N SER A 12 -7.30 0.01 12.55
CA SER A 12 -6.94 -0.14 13.96
C SER A 12 -6.50 1.18 14.56
N CYS A 13 -6.90 1.45 15.80
CA CYS A 13 -6.48 2.64 16.55
C CYS A 13 -5.77 2.17 17.81
N ARG A 14 -4.53 2.63 18.00
CA ARG A 14 -3.67 2.22 19.12
C ARG A 14 -3.01 3.42 19.78
N SER A 15 -2.75 3.29 21.07
CA SER A 15 -1.92 4.23 21.81
C SER A 15 -0.91 3.45 22.64
N GLY A 16 0.35 3.45 22.21
CA GLY A 16 1.32 2.48 22.71
C GLY A 16 0.89 1.05 22.42
N LEU A 17 0.67 0.25 23.48
CA LEU A 17 0.22 -1.14 23.36
C LEU A 17 -1.31 -1.28 23.42
N ASP A 18 -2.03 -0.23 23.84
CA ASP A 18 -3.47 -0.27 24.03
C ASP A 18 -4.19 -0.16 22.69
N VAL A 19 -5.16 -1.06 22.46
CA VAL A 19 -6.04 -1.03 21.29
C VAL A 19 -7.36 -0.39 21.67
N HIS A 20 -7.76 0.66 20.95
CA HIS A 20 -8.99 1.38 21.22
C HIS A 20 -10.13 0.87 20.32
N THR A 21 -11.25 0.51 20.94
CA THR A 21 -12.46 0.14 20.21
C THR A 21 -13.18 1.38 19.69
N ILE A 22 -13.17 1.57 18.37
CA ILE A 22 -13.86 2.66 17.69
C ILE A 22 -15.17 2.15 17.09
N SER A 23 -16.27 2.88 17.32
CA SER A 23 -17.57 2.53 16.73
C SER A 23 -17.53 2.55 15.20
N PRO A 24 -18.33 1.74 14.47
CA PRO A 24 -18.29 1.68 13.00
C PRO A 24 -18.48 3.02 12.30
N ALA A 25 -19.32 3.90 12.85
CA ALA A 25 -19.50 5.27 12.33
C ALA A 25 -18.25 6.14 12.59
N GLY A 26 -17.59 5.96 13.74
CA GLY A 26 -16.35 6.65 14.06
C GLY A 26 -15.18 6.19 13.17
N GLN A 27 -15.11 4.89 12.84
CA GLN A 27 -14.09 4.36 11.94
C GLN A 27 -14.22 5.01 10.55
N ARG A 28 -15.44 5.11 10.00
CA ARG A 28 -15.71 5.78 8.71
C ARG A 28 -15.34 7.26 8.72
N ILE A 29 -15.68 7.98 9.78
CA ILE A 29 -15.28 9.39 9.95
C ILE A 29 -13.76 9.53 9.95
N LEU A 30 -13.05 8.69 10.72
CA LEU A 30 -11.59 8.74 10.81
C LEU A 30 -10.93 8.35 9.49
N ALA A 31 -11.39 7.28 8.84
CA ALA A 31 -10.88 6.85 7.54
C ALA A 31 -11.07 7.95 6.49
N ALA A 32 -12.28 8.54 6.39
CA ALA A 32 -12.54 9.62 5.45
C ALA A 32 -11.71 10.87 5.72
N ALA A 33 -11.45 11.22 6.99
CA ALA A 33 -10.57 12.34 7.34
C ALA A 33 -9.08 12.01 7.13
N ALA A 34 -8.69 10.75 7.28
CA ALA A 34 -7.31 10.28 7.14
C ALA A 34 -6.84 10.20 5.68
N LEU A 35 -7.76 10.00 4.74
CA LEU A 35 -7.49 9.94 3.30
C LEU A 35 -7.47 11.32 2.63
N GLU A 36 -7.75 12.39 3.37
CA GLU A 36 -7.68 13.76 2.88
C GLU A 36 -6.36 14.41 3.33
N ASP A 37 -5.79 15.27 2.48
CA ASP A 37 -4.57 16.03 2.81
C ASP A 37 -4.83 17.25 3.71
N GLY A 38 -6.09 17.48 4.09
CA GLY A 38 -6.47 18.61 4.93
C GLY A 38 -7.88 18.51 5.49
N PRO A 39 -8.41 19.62 6.05
CA PRO A 39 -9.73 19.63 6.65
C PRO A 39 -10.84 19.34 5.63
N ILE A 40 -11.65 18.31 5.90
CA ILE A 40 -12.87 18.01 5.15
C ILE A 40 -14.06 18.77 5.74
N SER A 41 -14.89 19.38 4.89
CA SER A 41 -16.10 20.04 5.38
C SER A 41 -17.09 19.02 5.94
N ARG A 42 -17.85 19.41 6.96
CA ARG A 42 -18.83 18.53 7.59
C ARG A 42 -19.93 18.11 6.62
N ASP A 43 -20.28 18.99 5.68
CA ASP A 43 -21.29 18.74 4.65
C ASP A 43 -20.81 17.68 3.65
N VAL A 44 -19.59 17.83 3.12
CA VAL A 44 -18.96 16.84 2.23
C VAL A 44 -18.84 15.50 2.95
N LEU A 45 -18.39 15.51 4.21
CA LEU A 45 -18.26 14.30 5.01
C LEU A 45 -19.60 13.59 5.23
N THR A 46 -20.68 14.33 5.50
CA THR A 46 -22.01 13.73 5.67
C THR A 46 -22.56 13.14 4.38
N THR A 47 -22.42 13.86 3.27
CA THR A 47 -22.89 13.40 1.95
C THR A 47 -22.12 12.17 1.50
N ARG A 48 -20.81 12.13 1.77
CA ARG A 48 -19.93 11.00 1.45
C ARG A 48 -20.27 9.75 2.27
N LEU A 49 -20.42 9.89 3.59
CA LEU A 49 -20.57 8.74 4.48
C LEU A 49 -22.00 8.21 4.58
N TRP A 50 -23.00 9.05 4.32
CA TRP A 50 -24.41 8.70 4.44
C TRP A 50 -25.25 9.33 3.32
N PRO A 51 -25.00 8.96 2.05
CA PRO A 51 -25.69 9.55 0.90
C PRO A 51 -27.21 9.33 0.95
N ASP A 52 -27.67 8.24 1.56
CA ASP A 52 -29.09 7.88 1.65
C ASP A 52 -29.87 8.62 2.75
N LEU A 53 -29.19 9.42 3.58
CA LEU A 53 -29.82 10.13 4.69
C LEU A 53 -30.14 11.58 4.31
N THR A 54 -31.23 12.10 4.87
CA THR A 54 -31.50 13.54 4.81
C THR A 54 -30.39 14.32 5.52
N ALA A 55 -30.09 15.53 5.04
CA ALA A 55 -29.02 16.38 5.59
C ALA A 55 -29.08 16.53 7.13
N SER A 56 -30.29 16.68 7.69
CA SER A 56 -30.50 16.76 9.15
C SER A 56 -30.12 15.46 9.88
N ARG A 57 -30.50 14.30 9.33
CA ARG A 57 -30.16 12.99 9.91
C ARG A 57 -28.67 12.69 9.78
N ALA A 58 -28.06 12.98 8.63
CA ALA A 58 -26.64 12.81 8.41
C ALA A 58 -25.82 13.70 9.35
N SER A 59 -26.20 14.97 9.50
CA SER A 59 -25.58 15.90 10.45
C SER A 59 -25.71 15.47 11.91
N ALA A 60 -26.87 14.93 12.31
CA ALA A 60 -27.06 14.36 13.64
C ALA A 60 -26.15 13.15 13.88
N ARG A 61 -26.03 12.26 12.89
CA ARG A 61 -25.16 11.08 12.94
C ARG A 61 -23.68 11.45 13.01
N LEU A 62 -23.25 12.46 12.24
CA LEU A 62 -21.89 12.99 12.30
C LEU A 62 -21.59 13.56 13.70
N ARG A 63 -22.48 14.39 14.25
CA ARG A 63 -22.31 14.95 15.61
C ARG A 63 -22.18 13.86 16.67
N GLN A 64 -23.04 12.84 16.62
CA GLN A 64 -22.98 11.71 17.56
C GLN A 64 -21.68 10.91 17.40
N GLY A 65 -21.26 10.65 16.16
CA GLY A 65 -20.01 9.95 15.85
C GLY A 65 -18.79 10.69 16.41
N LEU A 66 -18.69 11.99 16.13
CA LEU A 66 -17.61 12.85 16.64
C LEU A 66 -17.59 12.93 18.17
N TRP A 67 -18.76 13.03 18.81
CA TRP A 67 -18.84 13.03 20.27
C TRP A 67 -18.33 11.72 20.89
N ARG A 68 -18.64 10.57 20.28
CA ARG A 68 -18.14 9.26 20.71
C ARG A 68 -16.64 9.12 20.48
N LEU A 69 -16.14 9.60 19.33
CA LEU A 69 -14.71 9.60 18.99
C LEU A 69 -13.90 10.43 19.98
N ASN A 70 -14.41 11.59 20.39
CA ASN A 70 -13.75 12.43 21.38
C ASN A 70 -13.62 11.77 22.78
N ARG A 71 -14.33 10.65 23.01
CA ARG A 71 -14.27 9.89 24.27
C ARG A 71 -13.59 8.52 24.12
N SER A 72 -13.26 8.09 22.90
CA SER A 72 -12.75 6.74 22.68
C SER A 72 -11.27 6.57 23.01
N VAL A 73 -10.50 7.67 23.05
CA VAL A 73 -9.06 7.66 23.36
C VAL A 73 -8.78 8.61 24.53
N PRO A 74 -8.29 8.11 25.68
CA PRO A 74 -7.90 8.95 26.80
C PRO A 74 -6.69 9.83 26.48
N GLY A 75 -6.78 11.14 26.74
CA GLY A 75 -5.63 12.04 26.71
C GLY A 75 -5.11 12.46 25.33
N GLY A 76 -5.84 12.16 24.24
CA GLY A 76 -5.49 12.62 22.90
C GLY A 76 -6.69 12.70 21.96
N GLY A 77 -6.71 13.71 21.10
CA GLY A 77 -7.77 13.92 20.12
C GLY A 77 -7.40 13.31 18.78
N LEU A 78 -8.18 12.33 18.30
CA LEU A 78 -7.95 11.74 16.98
C LEU A 78 -8.20 12.71 15.82
N LEU A 79 -8.98 13.76 16.08
CA LEU A 79 -9.46 14.70 15.08
C LEU A 79 -9.36 16.13 15.61
N THR A 80 -9.00 17.04 14.72
CA THR A 80 -9.21 18.48 14.90
C THR A 80 -10.58 18.82 14.34
N VAL A 81 -11.52 19.19 15.21
CA VAL A 81 -12.92 19.44 14.83
C VAL A 81 -13.26 20.92 14.99
N SER A 82 -13.77 21.52 13.92
CA SER A 82 -14.35 22.86 13.95
C SER A 82 -15.88 22.82 13.77
N SER A 83 -16.51 23.99 13.75
CA SER A 83 -17.95 24.12 13.45
C SER A 83 -18.28 23.70 12.01
N THR A 84 -17.33 23.81 11.08
CA THR A 84 -17.55 23.59 9.64
C THR A 84 -16.72 22.46 9.05
N SER A 85 -15.66 22.01 9.73
CA SER A 85 -14.72 21.03 9.20
C SER A 85 -14.25 20.01 10.24
N VAL A 86 -13.68 18.91 9.74
CA VAL A 86 -13.04 17.84 10.49
C VAL A 86 -11.71 17.56 9.80
N ALA A 87 -10.63 17.42 10.55
CA ALA A 87 -9.33 16.97 10.04
C ALA A 87 -8.77 15.90 10.96
N LEU A 88 -7.91 15.02 10.45
CA LEU A 88 -7.07 14.19 11.32
C LEU A 88 -6.16 15.10 12.15
N ALA A 89 -5.95 14.77 13.42
CA ALA A 89 -5.02 15.53 14.25
C ALA A 89 -3.56 15.27 13.84
N ASP A 90 -2.71 16.30 13.90
CA ASP A 90 -1.32 16.27 13.39
C ASP A 90 -0.42 15.28 14.15
N ASP A 91 -0.77 14.95 15.40
CA ASP A 91 -0.01 14.03 16.26
C ASP A 91 -0.37 12.56 16.05
N VAL A 92 -1.37 12.27 15.20
CA VAL A 92 -1.77 10.91 14.83
C VAL A 92 -0.84 10.37 13.76
N HIS A 93 -0.11 9.30 14.10
CA HIS A 93 0.67 8.55 13.12
C HIS A 93 -0.24 7.67 12.27
N LEU A 94 -0.25 7.91 10.96
CA LEU A 94 -1.04 7.15 10.00
C LEU A 94 -0.11 6.31 9.10
N ASP A 95 -0.31 4.98 9.08
CA ASP A 95 0.47 4.07 8.23
C ASP A 95 0.34 4.38 6.73
N TYR A 96 -0.86 4.70 6.26
CA TYR A 96 -1.14 5.12 4.89
C TYR A 96 -0.31 6.35 4.52
N ARG A 97 -0.34 7.40 5.36
CA ARG A 97 0.43 8.63 5.13
C ARG A 97 1.93 8.36 5.14
N ALA A 98 2.42 7.57 6.11
CA ALA A 98 3.83 7.18 6.15
C ALA A 98 4.27 6.46 4.85
N ALA A 99 3.40 5.61 4.30
CA ALA A 99 3.68 4.90 3.07
C ALA A 99 3.59 5.78 1.81
N THR A 100 2.63 6.71 1.75
CA THR A 100 2.54 7.68 0.64
C THR A 100 3.70 8.65 0.64
N ASP A 101 4.06 9.21 1.81
CA ASP A 101 5.18 10.15 1.94
C ASP A 101 6.52 9.49 1.57
N LEU A 102 6.69 8.22 1.94
CA LEU A 102 7.84 7.42 1.57
C LEU A 102 7.94 7.24 0.04
N TYR A 103 6.82 6.86 -0.60
CA TYR A 103 6.79 6.70 -2.05
C TYR A 103 7.03 8.03 -2.78
N ASP A 104 6.45 9.13 -2.31
CA ASP A 104 6.65 10.44 -2.92
C ASP A 104 8.10 10.92 -2.78
N THR A 105 8.73 10.61 -1.64
CA THR A 105 10.17 10.83 -1.46
C THR A 105 10.99 10.05 -2.49
N TRP A 106 10.67 8.78 -2.74
CA TRP A 106 11.34 7.98 -3.76
C TRP A 106 11.11 8.51 -5.17
N ALA A 107 9.88 8.93 -5.49
CA ALA A 107 9.56 9.47 -6.80
C ALA A 107 10.35 10.76 -7.10
N CYS A 108 10.60 11.58 -6.07
CA CYS A 108 11.37 12.82 -6.21
C CYS A 108 12.89 12.63 -6.15
N GLN A 109 13.38 11.73 -5.28
CA GLN A 109 14.82 11.66 -4.92
C GLN A 109 15.48 10.34 -5.34
N GLY A 110 14.70 9.37 -5.83
CA GLY A 110 15.14 8.00 -6.04
C GLY A 110 15.19 7.19 -4.73
N ILE A 111 15.38 5.87 -4.87
CA ILE A 111 15.49 4.97 -3.73
C ILE A 111 16.94 4.93 -3.25
N PRO A 112 17.24 5.26 -1.97
CA PRO A 112 18.60 5.26 -1.44
C PRO A 112 19.26 3.88 -1.49
N HIS A 113 20.30 3.72 -2.33
CA HIS A 113 20.92 2.41 -2.56
C HIS A 113 21.64 1.85 -1.31
N GLY A 114 22.30 2.72 -0.52
CA GLY A 114 23.10 2.31 0.63
C GLY A 114 22.32 1.72 1.81
N GLU A 115 20.99 1.87 1.82
CA GLU A 115 20.12 1.42 2.92
C GLU A 115 19.13 0.33 2.51
N LEU A 116 19.13 -0.12 1.25
CA LEU A 116 18.17 -1.08 0.71
C LEU A 116 18.02 -2.32 1.59
N ARG A 117 19.13 -2.96 2.01
CA ARG A 117 19.07 -4.16 2.87
C ARG A 117 18.35 -3.93 4.21
N LYS A 118 18.53 -2.74 4.80
CA LYS A 118 17.96 -2.42 6.11
C LYS A 118 16.51 -1.97 5.99
N SER A 119 16.20 -1.26 4.92
CA SER A 119 14.97 -0.49 4.81
C SER A 119 13.92 -1.11 3.88
N ALA A 120 14.33 -1.91 2.88
CA ALA A 120 13.40 -2.51 1.92
C ALA A 120 12.36 -3.42 2.57
N ARG A 121 12.74 -4.27 3.54
CA ARG A 121 11.77 -5.14 4.22
C ARG A 121 10.69 -4.33 4.98
N PRO A 122 11.05 -3.35 5.84
CA PRO A 122 10.07 -2.42 6.40
C PRO A 122 9.20 -1.75 5.34
N TRP A 123 9.79 -1.31 4.22
CA TRP A 123 9.04 -0.67 3.15
C TRP A 123 8.05 -1.60 2.45
N CYS A 124 8.46 -2.82 2.11
CA CYS A 124 7.59 -3.86 1.56
C CYS A 124 6.39 -4.13 2.46
N SER A 125 6.57 -4.09 3.79
CA SER A 125 5.46 -4.32 4.71
C SER A 125 4.33 -3.29 4.57
N TYR A 126 4.65 -2.04 4.23
CA TYR A 126 3.63 -1.02 3.95
C TYR A 126 2.89 -1.30 2.64
N PHE A 127 3.63 -1.58 1.56
CA PHE A 127 3.04 -1.70 0.22
C PHE A 127 2.41 -3.08 -0.06
N LYS A 128 2.67 -4.08 0.78
CA LYS A 128 2.05 -5.40 0.67
C LYS A 128 0.53 -5.35 0.86
N HIS A 129 0.03 -4.44 1.69
CA HIS A 129 -1.34 -4.48 2.17
C HIS A 129 -2.28 -3.54 1.41
N PRO A 130 -3.51 -3.98 1.05
CA PRO A 130 -4.53 -3.12 0.46
C PRO A 130 -5.05 -2.09 1.47
N LEU A 131 -5.67 -1.02 0.99
CA LEU A 131 -6.31 -0.02 1.86
C LEU A 131 -7.65 -0.54 2.37
N LEU A 132 -7.79 -0.67 3.69
CA LEU A 132 -9.04 -1.06 4.37
C LEU A 132 -9.71 -2.29 3.71
N ALA A 133 -8.94 -3.36 3.57
CA ALA A 133 -9.41 -4.62 3.00
C ALA A 133 -10.72 -5.07 3.66
N GLY A 134 -11.69 -5.44 2.81
CA GLY A 134 -13.02 -5.86 3.25
C GLY A 134 -14.00 -4.74 3.53
N TRP A 135 -13.60 -3.47 3.36
CA TRP A 135 -14.55 -2.35 3.32
C TRP A 135 -15.08 -2.20 1.91
N ASP A 136 -16.40 -2.32 1.77
CA ASP A 136 -17.14 -2.11 0.52
C ASP A 136 -17.99 -0.85 0.67
N GLU A 137 -17.37 0.29 0.38
CA GLU A 137 -17.94 1.62 0.55
C GLU A 137 -17.65 2.44 -0.71
N GLU A 138 -18.68 2.92 -1.41
CA GLU A 138 -18.53 3.60 -2.70
C GLU A 138 -17.57 4.80 -2.65
N TRP A 139 -17.57 5.55 -1.53
CA TRP A 139 -16.68 6.69 -1.36
C TRP A 139 -15.20 6.32 -1.19
N LEU A 140 -14.91 5.06 -0.83
CA LEU A 140 -13.56 4.56 -0.58
C LEU A 140 -12.92 3.99 -1.84
N THR A 141 -13.72 3.51 -2.80
CA THR A 141 -13.27 2.87 -4.05
C THR A 141 -12.18 3.67 -4.77
N PRO A 142 -12.32 5.00 -5.02
CA PRO A 142 -11.28 5.75 -5.72
C PRO A 142 -9.96 5.78 -4.95
N GLY A 143 -10.00 5.87 -3.62
CA GLY A 143 -8.82 5.85 -2.77
C GLY A 143 -8.15 4.49 -2.73
N GLN A 144 -8.93 3.40 -2.74
CA GLN A 144 -8.43 2.03 -2.86
C GLN A 144 -7.76 1.78 -4.21
N GLU A 145 -8.38 2.17 -5.32
CA GLU A 145 -7.81 2.02 -6.67
C GLU A 145 -6.51 2.82 -6.83
N GLN A 146 -6.49 4.05 -6.30
CA GLN A 146 -5.29 4.89 -6.29
C GLN A 146 -4.17 4.25 -5.46
N TRP A 147 -4.49 3.75 -4.26
CA TRP A 147 -3.54 3.04 -3.42
C TRP A 147 -3.01 1.77 -4.08
N ASP A 148 -3.88 1.01 -4.74
CA ASP A 148 -3.52 -0.22 -5.44
C ASP A 148 -2.54 0.01 -6.58
N THR A 149 -2.80 1.05 -7.38
CA THR A 149 -1.85 1.49 -8.40
C THR A 149 -0.52 1.92 -7.80
N ARG A 150 -0.56 2.68 -6.70
CA ARG A 150 0.64 3.23 -6.04
C ARG A 150 1.49 2.13 -5.40
N ARG A 151 0.88 1.20 -4.65
CA ARG A 151 1.60 0.13 -3.95
C ARG A 151 2.28 -0.84 -4.91
N LEU A 152 1.63 -1.15 -6.04
CA LEU A 152 2.24 -2.00 -7.08
C LEU A 152 3.45 -1.33 -7.71
N ARG A 153 3.35 -0.04 -8.06
CA ARG A 153 4.49 0.73 -8.59
C ARG A 153 5.62 0.81 -7.57
N ALA A 154 5.31 1.11 -6.31
CA ALA A 154 6.28 1.17 -5.23
C ALA A 154 7.08 -0.13 -5.06
N LEU A 155 6.40 -1.28 -5.08
CA LEU A 155 7.06 -2.59 -4.99
C LEU A 155 7.89 -2.91 -6.25
N GLU A 156 7.38 -2.57 -7.43
CA GLU A 156 8.10 -2.74 -8.69
C GLU A 156 9.40 -1.91 -8.71
N ASP A 157 9.31 -0.62 -8.37
CA ASP A 157 10.46 0.29 -8.28
C ASP A 157 11.46 -0.15 -7.21
N LEU A 158 10.98 -0.58 -6.05
CA LEU A 158 11.84 -1.09 -4.98
C LEU A 158 12.56 -2.38 -5.40
N SER A 159 11.87 -3.31 -6.07
CA SER A 159 12.49 -4.54 -6.58
C SER A 159 13.54 -4.25 -7.65
N ARG A 160 13.29 -3.26 -8.52
CA ARG A 160 14.27 -2.79 -9.52
C ARG A 160 15.49 -2.16 -8.84
N ALA A 161 15.30 -1.28 -7.86
CA ALA A 161 16.40 -0.67 -7.13
C ALA A 161 17.27 -1.72 -6.41
N CYS A 162 16.67 -2.75 -5.82
CA CYS A 162 17.41 -3.88 -5.24
C CYS A 162 18.22 -4.64 -6.30
N LEU A 163 17.63 -4.91 -7.46
CA LEU A 163 18.30 -5.60 -8.55
C LEU A 163 19.49 -4.79 -9.10
N ASP A 164 19.33 -3.49 -9.26
CA ASP A 164 20.36 -2.58 -9.76
C ASP A 164 21.51 -2.41 -8.76
N ALA A 165 21.20 -2.48 -7.45
CA ALA A 165 22.21 -2.52 -6.39
C ALA A 165 22.91 -3.89 -6.24
N GLY A 166 22.54 -4.91 -7.03
CA GLY A 166 23.09 -6.26 -6.93
C GLY A 166 22.56 -7.07 -5.73
N GLU A 167 21.52 -6.58 -5.06
CA GLU A 167 20.86 -7.25 -3.94
C GLU A 167 19.85 -8.28 -4.45
N LEU A 168 20.35 -9.31 -5.13
CA LEU A 168 19.54 -10.24 -5.93
C LEU A 168 18.45 -10.94 -5.11
N LEU A 169 18.78 -11.47 -3.92
CA LEU A 169 17.81 -12.13 -3.05
C LEU A 169 16.69 -11.17 -2.64
N LEU A 170 17.04 -9.95 -2.26
CA LEU A 170 16.08 -8.93 -1.84
C LEU A 170 15.21 -8.48 -3.03
N ALA A 171 15.79 -8.33 -4.21
CA ALA A 171 15.05 -8.02 -5.43
C ALA A 171 13.98 -9.08 -5.73
N THR A 172 14.33 -10.36 -5.60
CA THR A 172 13.36 -11.46 -5.74
C THR A 172 12.27 -11.41 -4.67
N GLU A 173 12.61 -11.18 -3.40
CA GLU A 173 11.62 -11.09 -2.32
C GLU A 173 10.62 -9.94 -2.52
N VAL A 174 11.10 -8.76 -2.92
CA VAL A 174 10.24 -7.61 -3.20
C VAL A 174 9.37 -7.86 -4.44
N ALA A 175 9.97 -8.42 -5.50
CA ALA A 175 9.25 -8.77 -6.72
C ALA A 175 8.16 -9.82 -6.48
N ASP A 176 8.43 -10.81 -5.63
CA ASP A 176 7.46 -11.81 -5.22
C ASP A 176 6.32 -11.18 -4.42
N THR A 177 6.62 -10.22 -3.54
CA THR A 177 5.58 -9.45 -2.84
C THR A 177 4.69 -8.68 -3.82
N ALA A 178 5.24 -8.10 -4.88
CA ALA A 178 4.44 -7.44 -5.92
C ALA A 178 3.58 -8.45 -6.70
N ALA A 179 4.11 -9.64 -6.99
CA ALA A 179 3.40 -10.72 -7.67
C ALA A 179 2.30 -11.36 -6.80
N GLU A 180 2.40 -11.28 -5.47
CA GLU A 180 1.29 -11.62 -4.57
C GLU A 180 0.14 -10.61 -4.67
N VAL A 181 0.43 -9.33 -4.96
CA VAL A 181 -0.58 -8.28 -5.10
C VAL A 181 -1.26 -8.33 -6.47
N ASP A 182 -0.48 -8.48 -7.55
CA ASP A 182 -0.99 -8.67 -8.91
C ASP A 182 -0.22 -9.81 -9.61
N PRO A 183 -0.79 -11.03 -9.61
CA PRO A 183 -0.13 -12.22 -10.16
C PRO A 183 0.19 -12.13 -11.66
N LEU A 184 -0.57 -11.34 -12.42
CA LEU A 184 -0.45 -11.21 -13.87
C LEU A 184 0.50 -10.07 -14.26
N ARG A 185 0.99 -9.27 -13.31
CA ARG A 185 1.91 -8.17 -13.57
C ARG A 185 3.29 -8.68 -13.97
N GLU A 186 3.64 -8.47 -15.24
CA GLU A 186 4.91 -8.97 -15.80
C GLU A 186 6.16 -8.28 -15.24
N GLY A 187 6.08 -6.99 -14.90
CA GLY A 187 7.23 -6.19 -14.44
C GLY A 187 8.02 -6.83 -13.29
N PRO A 188 7.38 -7.10 -12.14
CA PRO A 188 8.01 -7.80 -11.03
C PRO A 188 8.48 -9.23 -11.38
N ARG A 189 7.69 -9.99 -12.16
CA ARG A 189 8.07 -11.35 -12.59
C ARG A 189 9.38 -11.35 -13.36
N ARG A 190 9.52 -10.39 -14.28
CA ARG A 190 10.75 -10.18 -15.06
C ARG A 190 11.93 -9.83 -14.15
N ILE A 191 11.74 -8.98 -13.14
CA ILE A 191 12.79 -8.62 -12.16
C ILE A 191 13.25 -9.85 -11.38
N ALA A 192 12.33 -10.69 -10.90
CA ALA A 192 12.67 -11.92 -10.20
C ALA A 192 13.46 -12.90 -11.08
N ILE A 193 13.04 -13.08 -12.34
CA ILE A 193 13.75 -13.92 -13.32
C ILE A 193 15.15 -13.37 -13.60
N GLU A 194 15.27 -12.05 -13.80
CA GLU A 194 16.55 -11.38 -14.03
C GLU A 194 17.50 -11.55 -12.84
N ALA A 195 16.99 -11.39 -11.61
CA ALA A 195 17.75 -11.62 -10.38
C ALA A 195 18.31 -13.06 -10.30
N MET A 196 17.47 -14.07 -10.60
CA MET A 196 17.88 -15.48 -10.60
C MET A 196 18.94 -15.76 -11.67
N VAL A 197 18.81 -15.18 -12.86
CA VAL A 197 19.82 -15.31 -13.93
C VAL A 197 21.14 -14.69 -13.49
N ARG A 198 21.13 -13.49 -12.89
CA ARG A 198 22.33 -12.83 -12.35
C ARG A 198 22.97 -13.63 -11.20
N ALA A 199 22.18 -14.36 -10.43
CA ALA A 199 22.65 -15.24 -9.35
C ALA A 199 23.22 -16.57 -9.86
N GLY A 200 23.09 -16.88 -11.16
CA GLY A 200 23.49 -18.16 -11.75
C GLY A 200 22.47 -19.29 -11.54
N GLU A 201 21.29 -18.99 -11.00
CA GLU A 201 20.20 -19.94 -10.74
C GLU A 201 19.35 -20.22 -11.98
N ILE A 202 20.00 -20.60 -13.08
CA ILE A 202 19.38 -20.72 -14.41
C ILE A 202 18.17 -21.67 -14.40
N ALA A 203 18.28 -22.83 -13.76
CA ALA A 203 17.18 -23.79 -13.69
C ALA A 203 15.95 -23.23 -12.95
N THR A 204 16.17 -22.43 -11.89
CA THR A 204 15.09 -21.77 -11.15
C THR A 204 14.44 -20.68 -11.99
N ALA A 205 15.24 -19.87 -12.70
CA ALA A 205 14.75 -18.83 -13.62
C ALA A 205 13.85 -19.41 -14.72
N HIS A 206 14.26 -20.53 -15.35
CA HIS A 206 13.46 -21.23 -16.35
C HIS A 206 12.12 -21.72 -15.79
N ARG A 207 12.12 -22.36 -14.60
CA ARG A 207 10.88 -22.82 -13.96
C ARG A 207 9.93 -21.66 -13.66
N ARG A 208 10.44 -20.55 -13.14
CA ARG A 208 9.64 -19.34 -12.85
C ARG A 208 9.02 -18.75 -14.12
N TYR A 209 9.79 -18.66 -15.20
CA TYR A 209 9.27 -18.20 -16.49
C TYR A 209 8.14 -19.10 -17.00
N GLN A 210 8.34 -20.42 -17.00
CA GLN A 210 7.33 -21.37 -17.50
C GLN A 210 6.03 -21.31 -16.68
N GLN A 211 6.13 -21.18 -15.35
CA GLN A 211 4.96 -21.00 -14.49
C GLN A 211 4.20 -19.71 -14.83
N PHE A 212 4.93 -18.62 -15.05
CA PHE A 212 4.31 -17.34 -15.42
C PHE A 212 3.71 -17.35 -16.82
N GLU A 213 4.39 -17.98 -17.78
CA GLU A 213 3.89 -18.16 -19.15
C GLU A 213 2.61 -18.98 -19.17
N GLN A 214 2.54 -20.07 -18.40
CA GLN A 214 1.32 -20.85 -18.26
C GLN A 214 0.19 -20.02 -17.64
N GLN A 215 0.48 -19.27 -16.57
CA GLN A 215 -0.52 -18.44 -15.89
C GLN A 215 -1.08 -17.34 -16.82
N LEU A 216 -0.24 -16.67 -17.61
CA LEU A 216 -0.71 -15.66 -18.58
C LEU A 216 -1.55 -16.26 -19.71
N ASP A 217 -1.21 -17.47 -20.16
CA ASP A 217 -1.94 -18.16 -21.21
C ASP A 217 -3.33 -18.59 -20.70
N ASP A 218 -3.38 -19.15 -19.48
CA ASP A 218 -4.62 -19.63 -18.87
C ASP A 218 -5.60 -18.48 -18.57
N GLU A 219 -5.11 -17.35 -18.08
CA GLU A 219 -5.94 -16.22 -17.61
C GLU A 219 -6.25 -15.21 -18.72
N LEU A 220 -5.32 -14.98 -19.64
CA LEU A 220 -5.40 -13.91 -20.65
C LEU A 220 -5.19 -14.38 -22.10
N GLY A 221 -4.75 -15.62 -22.33
CA GLY A 221 -4.43 -16.14 -23.67
C GLY A 221 -3.22 -15.45 -24.31
N ILE A 222 -2.31 -14.91 -23.50
CA ILE A 222 -1.12 -14.19 -23.97
C ILE A 222 0.17 -14.85 -23.47
N ARG A 223 1.29 -14.50 -24.10
CA ARG A 223 2.64 -14.93 -23.69
C ARG A 223 3.39 -13.77 -23.02
N PRO A 224 4.42 -14.06 -22.20
CA PRO A 224 5.34 -13.03 -21.71
C PRO A 224 5.96 -12.22 -22.86
N SER A 225 6.30 -10.97 -22.58
CA SER A 225 6.93 -10.10 -23.55
C SER A 225 8.30 -10.62 -24.03
N PRO A 226 8.76 -10.21 -25.22
CA PRO A 226 10.08 -10.57 -25.72
C PRO A 226 11.22 -10.18 -24.78
N ALA A 227 11.06 -9.07 -24.04
CA ALA A 227 12.04 -8.62 -23.05
C ALA A 227 12.22 -9.65 -21.92
N THR A 228 11.13 -10.28 -21.47
CA THR A 228 11.16 -11.30 -20.42
C THR A 228 11.72 -12.62 -20.97
N SER A 229 11.27 -13.07 -22.14
CA SER A 229 11.77 -14.31 -22.74
C SER A 229 13.27 -14.22 -23.11
N ALA A 230 13.78 -13.02 -23.42
CA ALA A 230 15.19 -12.81 -23.74
C ALA A 230 16.13 -13.05 -22.54
N LEU A 231 15.65 -12.90 -21.30
CA LEU A 231 16.46 -13.15 -20.09
C LEU A 231 17.02 -14.58 -20.03
N LEU A 232 16.25 -15.55 -20.55
CA LEU A 232 16.63 -16.96 -20.58
C LEU A 232 17.48 -17.38 -21.78
N ARG A 233 17.67 -16.48 -22.75
CA ARG A 233 18.47 -16.76 -23.97
C ARG A 233 19.96 -16.48 -23.77
N THR A 234 20.34 -15.92 -22.64
CA THR A 234 21.73 -15.51 -22.39
C THR A 234 22.54 -16.76 -22.02
N PRO A 235 23.49 -17.20 -22.86
CA PRO A 235 24.36 -18.31 -22.47
C PRO A 235 25.15 -17.88 -21.24
N ALA A 236 25.19 -18.76 -20.23
CA ALA A 236 26.08 -18.59 -19.09
C ALA A 236 27.46 -18.24 -19.63
N ARG A 237 27.93 -17.00 -19.40
CA ARG A 237 29.35 -16.71 -19.55
C ARG A 237 30.03 -17.60 -18.53
N LEU A 238 30.54 -18.73 -19.00
CA LEU A 238 31.62 -19.46 -18.35
C LEU A 238 32.69 -18.41 -18.07
N VAL A 239 32.80 -18.01 -16.81
CA VAL A 239 33.99 -17.32 -16.33
C VAL A 239 35.10 -18.35 -16.49
N ALA A 240 35.85 -18.20 -17.59
CA ALA A 240 37.02 -18.99 -17.86
C ALA A 240 38.16 -18.49 -16.96
N VAL A 241 38.68 -19.43 -16.16
CA VAL A 241 39.96 -19.48 -15.43
C VAL A 241 40.09 -18.55 -14.21
#